data_AF-A0A943YIF9-F1
#
_entry.id   AF-A0A943YIF9-F1
#
_cell.length_a   1.000
_cell.length_b   1.000
_cell.length_c   1.000
_cell.angle_alpha   90.00
_cell.angle_beta   90.00
_cell.angle_gamma   90.00
#
_symmetry.space_group_name_H-M   'P 1'
#
loop_
_entity.id
_entity.type
_entity.pdbx_description
1 polymer ?
#
loop_
_entity_poly.entity_id
_entity_poly.type
_entity_poly.pdbx_seq_one_letter_code
_entity_poly.pdbx_strand_id
1 'polypeptide(L)'
;MDVLSGIMTTFMNYCYAFTQNMGYPSYGIAIILLTLIIKLVLSPLTAKQIRSMEGMQLLQPKIKEIQKKYKGNQKKMQEEMSKLYREMGVNPLSGCLPILIQMPFLISIFYALREYPYDPAFESFLWLPSLGQPDPIYVMPILSAISTYFIQNQMSGAQVAASEAQAKQQKIMKVVMPLFIGWISLNFPSGLVIYWVVSNLFQWGQQMIMAHLKNKGAEA
;
A
#
# COMPACT_ATOMS: atom_id res chain seq x y z
N MET A 1 21.44 -0.23 -5.69
CA MET A 1 20.41 -0.95 -4.89
C MET A 1 20.98 -1.34 -3.54
N ASP A 2 22.26 -1.72 -3.50
CA ASP A 2 23.03 -2.08 -2.29
C ASP A 2 23.02 -1.03 -1.19
N VAL A 3 23.01 0.26 -1.54
CA VAL A 3 22.95 1.35 -0.55
C VAL A 3 21.61 1.32 0.21
N LEU A 4 20.49 1.15 -0.49
CA LEU A 4 19.17 1.22 0.13
C LEU A 4 18.85 -0.05 0.92
N SER A 5 19.27 -1.22 0.45
CA SER A 5 19.20 -2.46 1.25
C SER A 5 20.11 -2.38 2.47
N GLY A 6 21.34 -1.87 2.36
CA GLY A 6 22.25 -1.67 3.49
C GLY A 6 21.70 -0.73 4.56
N ILE A 7 21.05 0.37 4.14
CA ILE A 7 20.32 1.26 5.05
C ILE A 7 19.19 0.50 5.76
N MET A 8 18.37 -0.27 5.02
CA MET A 8 17.28 -1.06 5.63
C MET A 8 17.81 -2.09 6.63
N THR A 9 18.89 -2.80 6.31
CA THR A 9 19.54 -3.74 7.23
C THR A 9 20.06 -3.04 8.48
N THR A 10 20.61 -1.83 8.35
CA THR A 10 21.06 -1.03 9.50
C THR A 10 19.90 -0.66 10.41
N PHE A 11 18.78 -0.18 9.85
CA PHE A 11 17.58 0.08 10.63
C PHE A 11 16.99 -1.18 11.27
N MET A 12 17.05 -2.32 10.57
CA MET A 12 16.62 -3.60 11.11
C MET A 12 17.46 -4.01 12.33
N ASN A 13 18.78 -3.81 12.28
CA ASN A 13 19.67 -4.05 13.42
C ASN A 13 19.33 -3.15 14.61
N TYR A 14 19.03 -1.86 14.38
CA TYR A 14 18.59 -0.97 15.46
C TYR A 14 17.25 -1.39 16.05
N CYS A 15 16.29 -1.80 15.21
CA CYS A 15 15.00 -2.29 15.69
C CYS A 15 15.16 -3.58 16.51
N TYR A 16 16.05 -4.49 16.09
CA TYR A 16 16.34 -5.71 16.84
C TYR A 16 17.10 -5.45 18.14
N ALA A 17 18.11 -4.59 18.13
CA ALA A 17 18.81 -4.16 19.35
C ALA A 17 17.84 -3.52 20.36
N PHE A 18 16.85 -2.77 19.87
CA PHE A 18 15.79 -2.23 20.72
C PHE A 18 14.94 -3.34 21.36
N THR A 19 14.53 -4.37 20.61
CA THR A 19 13.75 -5.49 21.19
C THR A 19 14.57 -6.30 22.20
N GLN A 20 15.87 -6.48 21.94
CA GLN A 20 16.82 -7.08 22.90
C GLN A 20 16.91 -6.27 24.21
N ASN A 21 17.09 -4.95 24.11
CA ASN A 21 17.19 -4.07 25.28
C ASN A 21 15.88 -4.02 26.11
N MET A 22 14.74 -4.28 25.48
CA MET A 22 13.45 -4.43 26.17
C MET A 22 13.27 -5.81 26.84
N GLY A 23 14.23 -6.73 26.71
CA GLY A 23 14.17 -8.08 27.27
C GLY A 23 13.41 -9.09 26.41
N TYR A 24 12.97 -8.71 25.21
CA TYR A 24 12.19 -9.56 24.30
C TYR A 24 12.84 -9.62 22.92
N PRO A 25 14.00 -10.29 22.76
CA PRO A 25 14.66 -10.45 21.46
C PRO A 25 13.69 -11.07 20.44
N SER A 26 13.29 -10.28 19.44
CA SER A 26 12.37 -10.74 18.40
C SER A 26 12.58 -9.98 17.10
N TYR A 27 12.96 -10.70 16.05
CA TYR A 27 13.05 -10.16 14.71
C TYR A 27 11.65 -9.82 14.14
N GLY A 28 10.61 -10.56 14.50
CA GLY A 28 9.25 -10.26 14.04
C GLY A 28 8.75 -8.92 14.57
N ILE A 29 8.96 -8.64 15.87
CA ILE A 29 8.66 -7.32 16.45
C ILE A 29 9.55 -6.24 15.83
N ALA A 30 10.82 -6.53 15.59
CA ALA A 30 11.73 -5.58 14.93
C ALA A 30 11.26 -5.21 13.51
N ILE A 31 10.77 -6.16 12.71
CA ILE A 31 10.16 -5.89 11.39
C ILE A 31 8.92 -5.00 11.53
N ILE A 32 8.05 -5.25 12.52
CA ILE A 32 6.87 -4.42 12.77
C ILE A 32 7.30 -2.98 13.10
N LEU A 33 8.25 -2.81 14.03
CA LEU A 33 8.77 -1.50 14.43
C LEU A 33 9.40 -0.75 13.24
N LEU A 34 10.24 -1.43 12.46
CA LEU A 34 10.83 -0.89 11.24
C LEU A 34 9.75 -0.38 10.28
N THR A 35 8.71 -1.19 10.07
CA THR A 35 7.58 -0.84 9.21
C THR A 35 6.87 0.42 9.70
N LEU A 36 6.58 0.52 11.00
CA LEU A 36 5.92 1.67 11.59
C LEU A 36 6.78 2.93 11.47
N ILE A 37 8.08 2.85 11.71
CA ILE A 37 9.02 3.97 11.56
C ILE A 37 9.00 4.47 10.11
N ILE A 38 9.17 3.57 9.14
CA ILE A 38 9.15 3.92 7.71
C ILE A 38 7.81 4.58 7.36
N LYS A 39 6.68 3.99 7.76
CA LYS A 39 5.36 4.53 7.45
C LYS A 39 5.08 5.86 8.15
N LEU A 40 5.59 6.08 9.35
CA LEU A 40 5.50 7.37 10.05
C LEU A 40 6.30 8.45 9.32
N VAL A 41 7.53 8.16 8.90
CA VAL A 41 8.37 9.09 8.11
C VAL A 41 7.72 9.42 6.77
N LEU A 42 7.11 8.42 6.11
CA LEU A 42 6.40 8.58 4.85
C LEU A 42 4.94 9.05 5.00
N SER A 43 4.43 9.18 6.23
CA SER A 43 3.04 9.56 6.48
C SER A 43 2.65 10.92 5.89
N PRO A 44 3.45 12.01 5.95
CA PRO A 44 3.07 13.29 5.34
C PRO A 44 3.01 13.19 3.81
N LEU A 45 3.89 12.40 3.20
CA LEU A 45 3.87 12.14 1.77
C LEU A 45 2.61 11.36 1.37
N THR A 46 2.32 10.28 2.09
CA THR A 46 1.12 9.46 1.89
C THR A 46 -0.16 10.28 2.10
N ALA A 47 -0.18 11.19 3.07
CA ALA A 47 -1.32 12.09 3.31
C ALA A 47 -1.56 13.04 2.12
N LYS A 48 -0.49 13.58 1.51
CA LYS A 48 -0.63 14.38 0.27
C LYS A 48 -1.16 13.54 -0.89
N GLN A 49 -0.72 12.29 -1.02
CA GLN A 49 -1.22 11.36 -2.05
C GLN A 49 -2.72 11.08 -1.85
N ILE A 50 -3.14 10.77 -0.62
CA ILE A 50 -4.55 10.51 -0.28
C ILE A 50 -5.42 11.73 -0.60
N ARG A 51 -5.01 12.94 -0.18
CA ARG A 51 -5.74 14.18 -0.51
C ARG A 51 -5.86 14.41 -2.01
N SER A 52 -4.80 14.12 -2.78
CA SER A 52 -4.89 14.24 -4.24
C SER A 52 -5.85 13.21 -4.86
N MET A 53 -5.94 12.00 -4.30
CA MET A 53 -6.92 10.99 -4.72
C MET A 53 -8.34 11.36 -4.33
N GLU A 54 -8.57 11.99 -3.17
CA GLU A 54 -9.88 12.52 -2.78
C GLU A 54 -10.39 13.60 -3.75
N GLY A 55 -9.51 14.48 -4.24
CA GLY A 55 -9.88 15.46 -5.27
C GLY A 55 -10.48 14.80 -6.51
N MET A 56 -9.93 13.66 -6.93
CA MET A 56 -10.50 12.86 -8.02
C MET A 56 -11.86 12.24 -7.66
N GLN A 57 -12.07 11.85 -6.39
CA GLN A 57 -13.35 11.33 -5.91
C GLN A 57 -14.46 12.40 -6.00
N LEU A 58 -14.17 13.65 -5.67
CA LEU A 58 -15.13 14.76 -5.76
C LEU A 58 -15.58 15.04 -7.21
N LEU A 59 -14.73 14.73 -8.20
CA LEU A 59 -15.06 14.89 -9.61
C LEU A 59 -15.87 13.72 -10.19
N GLN A 60 -16.01 12.61 -9.46
CA GLN A 60 -16.80 11.44 -9.89
C GLN A 60 -18.16 11.77 -10.53
N PRO A 61 -19.04 12.58 -9.91
CA PRO A 61 -20.35 12.88 -10.48
C PRO A 61 -20.26 13.60 -11.82
N LYS A 62 -19.40 14.62 -11.94
CA LYS A 62 -19.17 15.36 -13.19
C LYS A 62 -18.58 14.47 -14.28
N ILE A 63 -17.66 13.56 -13.92
CA ILE A 63 -17.12 12.58 -14.86
C ILE A 63 -18.23 11.66 -15.38
N LYS A 64 -19.12 11.18 -14.51
CA LYS A 64 -20.29 10.35 -14.92
C LYS A 64 -21.26 11.12 -15.83
N GLU A 65 -21.45 12.41 -15.61
CA GLU A 65 -22.26 13.27 -16.49
C GLU A 65 -21.63 13.41 -17.88
N ILE A 66 -20.32 13.67 -17.96
CA ILE A 66 -19.57 13.72 -19.23
C ILE A 66 -19.70 12.38 -19.98
N GLN A 67 -19.55 11.26 -19.27
CA GLN A 67 -19.71 9.91 -19.86
C GLN A 67 -21.11 9.67 -20.42
N LYS A 68 -22.16 10.10 -19.70
CA LYS A 68 -23.55 9.99 -20.17
C LYS A 68 -23.78 10.89 -21.39
N LYS A 69 -23.28 12.12 -21.37
CA LYS A 69 -23.47 13.13 -22.43
C LYS A 69 -22.77 12.76 -23.74
N TYR A 70 -21.58 12.18 -23.67
CA TYR A 70 -20.77 11.83 -24.84
C TYR A 70 -20.69 10.31 -25.07
N LYS A 71 -21.71 9.56 -24.64
CA LYS A 71 -21.82 8.12 -24.88
C LYS A 71 -21.75 7.86 -26.40
N GLY A 72 -20.72 7.13 -26.83
CA GLY A 72 -20.46 6.83 -28.24
C GLY A 72 -19.44 7.75 -28.94
N ASN A 73 -19.02 8.86 -28.32
CA ASN A 73 -17.96 9.73 -28.83
C ASN A 73 -16.77 9.76 -27.87
N GLN A 74 -15.91 8.74 -27.95
CA GLN A 74 -14.76 8.60 -27.04
C GLN A 74 -13.78 9.77 -27.11
N LYS A 75 -13.55 10.32 -28.32
CA LYS A 75 -12.62 11.44 -28.50
C LYS A 75 -13.10 12.67 -27.73
N LYS A 76 -14.39 13.03 -27.89
CA LYS A 76 -14.97 14.19 -27.20
C LYS A 76 -15.08 13.97 -25.69
N MET A 77 -15.40 12.74 -25.27
CA MET A 77 -15.40 12.38 -23.85
C MET A 77 -14.02 12.54 -23.20
N GLN A 78 -12.94 12.06 -23.84
CA GLN A 78 -11.58 12.21 -23.33
C GLN A 78 -11.16 13.69 -23.27
N GLU A 79 -11.52 14.48 -24.27
CA GLU A 79 -11.24 15.91 -24.33
C GLU A 79 -11.92 16.66 -23.16
N GLU A 80 -13.22 16.45 -22.96
CA GLU A 80 -13.99 17.11 -21.90
C GLU A 80 -13.55 16.66 -20.50
N MET A 81 -13.20 15.39 -20.32
CA MET A 81 -12.59 14.93 -19.06
C MET A 81 -11.24 15.60 -18.81
N SER A 82 -10.40 15.74 -19.84
CA SER A 82 -9.10 16.42 -19.70
C SER A 82 -9.26 17.89 -19.35
N LYS A 83 -10.24 18.58 -19.95
CA LYS A 83 -10.60 19.95 -19.58
C LYS A 83 -11.06 20.04 -18.13
N LEU A 84 -11.99 19.17 -17.72
CA LEU A 84 -12.45 19.11 -16.33
C LEU A 84 -11.29 18.93 -15.33
N TYR A 85 -10.37 18.00 -15.60
CA TYR A 85 -9.21 17.79 -14.72
C TYR A 85 -8.31 19.03 -14.62
N ARG A 86 -8.10 19.74 -15.74
CA ARG A 86 -7.31 20.97 -15.79
C ARG A 86 -7.99 22.13 -15.06
N GLU A 87 -9.28 22.35 -15.32
CA GLU A 87 -10.09 23.40 -14.68
C GLU A 87 -10.16 23.23 -13.17
N MET A 88 -10.27 21.98 -12.72
CA MET A 88 -10.36 21.65 -11.29
C MET A 88 -8.98 21.47 -10.63
N GLY A 89 -7.89 21.58 -11.39
CA GLY A 89 -6.52 21.46 -10.88
C GLY A 89 -6.15 20.07 -10.33
N VAL A 90 -6.82 19.01 -10.78
CA VAL A 90 -6.62 17.64 -10.28
C VAL A 90 -5.79 16.81 -11.25
N ASN A 91 -4.77 16.10 -10.77
CA ASN A 91 -3.92 15.23 -11.58
C ASN A 91 -4.46 13.78 -11.62
N PRO A 92 -4.82 13.22 -12.79
CA PRO A 92 -5.31 11.84 -12.91
C PRO A 92 -4.25 10.76 -12.58
N LEU A 93 -2.95 11.10 -12.65
CA LEU A 93 -1.86 10.18 -12.30
C LEU A 93 -1.69 9.98 -10.80
N SER A 94 -2.36 10.79 -9.96
CA SER A 94 -2.28 10.65 -8.51
C SER A 94 -2.78 9.30 -7.99
N GLY A 95 -3.59 8.57 -8.78
CA GLY A 95 -4.05 7.22 -8.43
C GLY A 95 -3.00 6.11 -8.59
N CYS A 96 -1.96 6.29 -9.41
CA CYS A 96 -0.86 5.32 -9.56
C CYS A 96 0.41 5.73 -8.80
N LEU A 97 0.47 6.97 -8.33
CA LEU A 97 1.58 7.52 -7.55
C LEU A 97 1.95 6.68 -6.31
N PRO A 98 1.01 6.10 -5.54
CA PRO A 98 1.36 5.25 -4.40
C PRO A 98 2.21 4.04 -4.80
N ILE A 99 1.89 3.40 -5.93
CA ILE A 99 2.62 2.22 -6.41
C ILE A 99 4.02 2.62 -6.84
N LEU A 100 4.16 3.72 -7.60
CA LEU A 100 5.45 4.19 -8.09
C LEU A 100 6.42 4.52 -6.96
N ILE A 101 5.93 5.16 -5.90
CA ILE A 101 6.77 5.47 -4.72
C ILE A 101 7.03 4.20 -3.90
N GLN A 102 6.06 3.29 -3.76
CA GLN A 102 6.21 2.09 -2.93
C GLN A 102 7.17 1.06 -3.53
N MET A 103 7.26 0.94 -4.87
CA MET A 103 8.06 -0.09 -5.54
C MET A 103 9.54 -0.09 -5.15
N PRO A 104 10.28 1.06 -5.17
CA PRO A 104 11.66 1.11 -4.71
C PRO A 104 11.85 0.66 -3.25
N PHE A 105 10.94 1.04 -2.35
CA PHE A 105 11.01 0.66 -0.94
C PHE A 105 10.74 -0.83 -0.75
N LEU A 106 9.76 -1.39 -1.48
CA LEU A 106 9.45 -2.81 -1.45
C LEU A 106 10.63 -3.66 -1.91
N ILE A 107 11.27 -3.28 -3.01
CA ILE A 107 12.45 -3.97 -3.53
C ILE A 107 13.58 -3.94 -2.49
N SER A 108 13.78 -2.79 -1.85
CA SER A 108 14.86 -2.62 -0.87
C SER A 108 14.66 -3.46 0.39
N ILE A 109 13.45 -3.47 0.95
CA ILE A 109 13.14 -4.31 2.11
C ILE A 109 13.12 -5.80 1.76
N PHE A 110 12.74 -6.16 0.53
CA PHE A 110 12.83 -7.55 0.05
C PHE A 110 14.26 -8.07 0.08
N TYR A 111 15.21 -7.34 -0.52
CA TYR A 111 16.61 -7.74 -0.48
C TYR A 111 17.18 -7.71 0.94
N ALA A 112 16.85 -6.67 1.72
CA ALA A 112 17.34 -6.54 3.09
C ALA A 112 16.87 -7.69 4.00
N LEU A 113 15.61 -8.12 3.91
CA LEU A 113 15.05 -9.18 4.76
C LEU A 113 15.35 -10.60 4.24
N ARG A 114 15.54 -10.78 2.93
CA ARG A 114 15.85 -12.08 2.34
C ARG A 114 17.26 -12.55 2.68
N GLU A 115 18.22 -11.63 2.68
CA GLU A 115 19.64 -11.92 2.95
C GLU A 115 20.03 -11.62 4.40
N TYR A 116 19.06 -11.26 5.24
CA TYR A 116 19.32 -10.90 6.63
C TYR A 116 19.84 -12.12 7.41
N PRO A 117 20.95 -11.98 8.16
CA PRO A 117 21.50 -13.07 8.96
C PRO A 117 20.71 -13.20 10.27
N TYR A 118 19.54 -13.84 10.22
CA TYR A 118 18.75 -14.11 11.42
C TYR A 118 19.49 -15.07 12.36
N ASP A 119 19.52 -14.74 13.65
CA ASP A 119 19.90 -15.70 14.69
C ASP A 119 18.82 -16.80 14.78
N PRO A 120 19.17 -18.09 14.57
CA PRO A 120 18.23 -19.21 14.66
C PRO A 120 17.47 -19.29 15.99
N ALA A 121 18.02 -18.74 17.07
CA ALA A 121 17.33 -18.72 18.36
C ALA A 121 16.11 -17.78 18.39
N PHE A 122 16.04 -16.78 17.50
CA PHE A 122 15.03 -15.71 17.53
C PHE A 122 14.34 -15.48 16.19
N GLU A 123 14.59 -16.34 15.19
CA GLU A 123 14.02 -16.21 13.84
C GLU A 123 12.54 -16.61 13.75
N SER A 124 11.99 -17.25 14.79
CA SER A 124 10.57 -17.60 14.87
C SER A 124 9.70 -16.43 15.33
N PHE A 125 8.45 -16.40 14.86
CA PHE A 125 7.50 -15.37 15.26
C PHE A 125 6.05 -15.85 15.13
N LEU A 126 5.28 -15.79 16.22
CA LEU A 126 3.90 -16.31 16.29
C LEU A 126 3.84 -17.79 15.86
N TRP A 127 3.18 -18.10 14.74
CA TRP A 127 3.12 -19.45 14.15
C TRP A 127 4.21 -19.71 13.11
N LEU A 128 5.05 -18.72 12.80
CA LEU A 128 6.08 -18.81 11.76
C LEU A 128 7.36 -19.39 12.38
N PRO A 129 7.87 -20.53 11.87
CA PRO A 129 9.11 -21.11 12.38
C PRO A 129 10.35 -20.29 12.03
N SER A 130 10.35 -19.63 10.86
CA SER A 130 11.45 -18.76 10.41
C SER A 130 10.90 -17.60 9.57
N LEU A 131 11.41 -16.39 9.84
CA LEU A 131 11.10 -15.17 9.10
C LEU A 131 11.78 -15.11 7.72
N GLY A 132 12.85 -15.89 7.52
CA GLY A 132 13.57 -16.01 6.25
C GLY A 132 12.92 -16.98 5.26
N GLN A 133 11.97 -17.79 5.71
CA GLN A 133 11.28 -18.80 4.92
C GLN A 133 9.81 -18.45 4.67
N PRO A 134 9.17 -19.01 3.62
CA PRO A 134 7.73 -18.87 3.42
C PRO A 134 6.90 -19.43 4.58
N ASP A 135 5.69 -18.90 4.77
CA ASP A 135 4.76 -19.39 5.80
C ASP A 135 4.28 -20.82 5.48
N PRO A 136 4.59 -21.83 6.33
CA PRO A 136 4.28 -23.23 6.05
C PRO A 136 2.78 -23.55 6.09
N ILE A 137 1.96 -22.73 6.77
CA ILE A 137 0.51 -22.96 6.91
C ILE A 137 -0.32 -21.93 6.12
N TYR A 138 0.33 -21.08 5.32
CA TYR A 138 -0.29 -20.14 4.38
C TYR A 138 -1.19 -19.05 4.99
N VAL A 139 -1.11 -18.80 6.30
CA VAL A 139 -1.90 -17.74 6.95
C VAL A 139 -1.46 -16.35 6.47
N MET A 140 -0.16 -16.10 6.37
CA MET A 140 0.43 -14.84 5.91
C MET A 140 0.01 -14.47 4.47
N PRO A 141 0.10 -15.37 3.47
CA PRO A 141 -0.48 -15.18 2.14
C PRO A 141 -1.94 -14.74 2.15
N ILE A 142 -2.79 -15.40 2.95
CA ILE A 142 -4.22 -15.06 3.07
C ILE A 142 -4.39 -13.65 3.66
N LEU A 143 -3.68 -13.34 4.75
CA LEU A 143 -3.69 -12.01 5.38
C LEU A 143 -3.19 -10.91 4.43
N SER A 144 -2.19 -11.21 3.60
CA SER A 144 -1.68 -10.29 2.58
C SER A 144 -2.73 -9.97 1.51
N ALA A 145 -3.47 -10.98 1.04
CA ALA A 145 -4.55 -10.80 0.08
C ALA A 145 -5.70 -10.00 0.70
N ILE A 146 -6.14 -10.36 1.91
CA ILE A 146 -7.24 -9.67 2.60
C ILE A 146 -6.88 -8.19 2.84
N SER A 147 -5.70 -7.92 3.42
CA SER A 147 -5.27 -6.55 3.70
C SER A 147 -5.13 -5.72 2.43
N THR A 148 -4.61 -6.31 1.35
CA THR A 148 -4.48 -5.64 0.04
C THR A 148 -5.85 -5.34 -0.58
N TYR A 149 -6.80 -6.27 -0.45
CA TYR A 149 -8.18 -6.08 -0.91
C TYR A 149 -8.85 -4.90 -0.22
N PHE A 150 -8.73 -4.77 1.11
CA PHE A 150 -9.29 -3.63 1.83
C PHE A 150 -8.70 -2.29 1.38
N ILE A 151 -7.37 -2.22 1.23
CA ILE A 151 -6.67 -1.03 0.75
C ILE A 151 -7.13 -0.65 -0.67
N GLN A 152 -7.25 -1.61 -1.57
CA GLN A 152 -7.68 -1.33 -2.94
C GLN A 152 -9.16 -0.98 -3.03
N ASN A 153 -10.02 -1.63 -2.27
CA ASN A 153 -11.44 -1.31 -2.25
C ASN A 153 -11.64 0.16 -1.84
N GLN A 154 -10.85 0.63 -0.86
CA GLN A 154 -10.86 2.02 -0.42
C GLN A 154 -10.32 3.00 -1.47
N MET A 155 -9.17 2.71 -2.09
CA MET A 155 -8.57 3.59 -3.11
C MET A 155 -9.35 3.61 -4.42
N SER A 156 -10.07 2.54 -4.73
CA SER A 156 -10.76 2.39 -6.01
C SER A 156 -11.95 3.33 -6.22
N GLY A 157 -12.39 4.04 -5.17
CA GLY A 157 -13.27 5.18 -5.30
C GLY A 157 -12.64 6.37 -6.01
N ALA A 158 -11.32 6.43 -6.18
CA ALA A 158 -10.62 7.57 -6.80
C ALA A 158 -10.61 7.56 -8.34
N GLN A 159 -11.01 6.46 -8.99
CA GLN A 159 -11.01 6.37 -10.46
C GLN A 159 -12.41 6.04 -10.96
N VAL A 160 -12.96 6.85 -11.86
CA VAL A 160 -14.17 6.50 -12.64
C VAL A 160 -13.73 6.01 -14.00
N ALA A 161 -14.13 4.80 -14.35
CA ALA A 161 -13.84 4.24 -15.66
C ALA A 161 -14.63 4.98 -16.74
N ALA A 162 -13.93 5.65 -17.66
CA ALA A 162 -14.51 6.30 -18.83
C ALA A 162 -14.57 5.41 -20.07
N SER A 163 -13.95 4.24 -20.01
CA SER A 163 -14.12 3.20 -21.02
C SER A 163 -14.33 1.86 -20.36
N GLU A 164 -14.87 0.93 -21.13
CA GLU A 164 -15.01 -0.47 -20.72
C GLU A 164 -13.64 -1.09 -20.37
N ALA A 165 -12.59 -0.66 -21.07
CA ALA A 165 -11.20 -1.01 -20.76
C ALA A 165 -10.76 -0.50 -19.38
N GLN A 166 -11.11 0.74 -19.02
CA GLN A 166 -10.81 1.28 -17.69
C GLN A 166 -11.64 0.62 -16.59
N ALA A 167 -12.88 0.22 -16.88
CA ALA A 167 -13.74 -0.48 -15.91
C ALA A 167 -13.18 -1.87 -15.63
N LYS A 168 -12.70 -2.55 -16.68
CA LYS A 168 -11.99 -3.82 -16.57
C LYS A 168 -10.68 -3.67 -15.80
N GLN A 169 -9.90 -2.62 -16.07
CA GLN A 169 -8.67 -2.31 -15.33
C GLN A 169 -8.94 -2.12 -13.84
N GLN A 170 -9.99 -1.40 -13.45
CA GLN A 170 -10.37 -1.23 -12.05
C GLN A 170 -10.77 -2.56 -11.40
N LYS A 171 -11.57 -3.39 -12.09
CA LYS A 171 -11.94 -4.71 -11.57
C LYS A 171 -10.71 -5.61 -11.37
N ILE A 172 -9.78 -5.61 -12.33
CA ILE A 172 -8.48 -6.30 -12.20
C ILE A 172 -7.73 -5.77 -10.99
N MET A 173 -7.60 -4.46 -10.88
CA MET A 173 -6.87 -3.83 -9.76
C MET A 173 -7.52 -4.11 -8.41
N LYS A 174 -8.85 -4.24 -8.29
CA LYS A 174 -9.54 -4.51 -7.01
C LYS A 174 -9.58 -5.98 -6.61
N VAL A 175 -9.66 -6.90 -7.58
CA VAL A 175 -9.96 -8.31 -7.31
C VAL A 175 -8.79 -9.22 -7.68
N VAL A 176 -8.16 -8.98 -8.83
CA VAL A 176 -7.06 -9.83 -9.31
C VAL A 176 -5.77 -9.51 -8.56
N MET A 177 -5.49 -8.22 -8.32
CA MET A 177 -4.24 -7.81 -7.66
C MET A 177 -4.09 -8.35 -6.22
N PRO A 178 -5.10 -8.35 -5.32
CA PRO A 178 -4.96 -8.95 -4.00
C PRO A 178 -4.72 -10.45 -4.06
N LEU A 179 -5.40 -11.14 -4.98
CA LEU A 179 -5.20 -12.58 -5.20
C LEU A 179 -3.80 -12.86 -5.73
N PHE A 180 -3.30 -12.02 -6.65
CA PHE A 180 -1.94 -12.10 -7.16
C PHE A 180 -0.89 -11.86 -6.07
N ILE A 181 -1.10 -10.86 -5.20
CA ILE A 181 -0.22 -10.59 -4.05
C ILE A 181 -0.28 -11.74 -3.04
N GLY A 182 -1.45 -12.33 -2.79
CA GLY A 182 -1.57 -13.54 -1.97
C GLY A 182 -0.79 -14.71 -2.57
N TRP A 183 -0.94 -14.95 -3.87
CA TRP A 183 -0.28 -16.04 -4.58
C TRP A 183 1.25 -15.89 -4.60
N ILE A 184 1.78 -14.68 -4.88
CA ILE A 184 3.23 -14.47 -4.87
C ILE A 184 3.80 -14.58 -3.45
N SER A 185 3.01 -14.20 -2.42
CA SER A 185 3.40 -14.32 -1.02
C SER A 185 3.59 -15.77 -0.56
N LEU A 186 3.09 -16.76 -1.31
CA LEU A 186 3.37 -18.18 -1.06
C LEU A 186 4.86 -18.52 -1.20
N ASN A 187 5.61 -17.73 -1.97
CA ASN A 187 7.01 -17.97 -2.29
C ASN A 187 7.96 -16.99 -1.59
N PHE A 188 7.43 -16.04 -0.82
CA PHE A 188 8.23 -15.00 -0.20
C PHE A 188 8.52 -15.28 1.27
N PRO A 189 9.68 -14.82 1.78
CA PRO A 189 9.99 -14.88 3.20
C PRO A 189 8.87 -14.26 4.03
N SER A 190 8.43 -14.95 5.08
CA SER A 190 7.32 -14.50 5.91
C SER A 190 7.57 -13.14 6.57
N GLY A 191 8.82 -12.78 6.85
CA GLY A 191 9.22 -11.44 7.28
C GLY A 191 8.84 -10.33 6.30
N LEU A 192 8.98 -10.56 4.98
CA LEU A 192 8.52 -9.61 3.97
C LEU A 192 7.00 -9.48 3.98
N VAL A 193 6.30 -10.61 4.12
CA VAL A 193 4.82 -10.62 4.11
C VAL A 193 4.29 -9.92 5.38
N ILE A 194 4.98 -10.03 6.52
CA ILE A 194 4.68 -9.25 7.74
C ILE A 194 4.80 -7.76 7.46
N TYR A 195 5.93 -7.33 6.89
CA TYR A 195 6.12 -5.93 6.49
C TYR A 195 4.97 -5.44 5.60
N TRP A 196 4.54 -6.25 4.63
CA TRP A 196 3.44 -5.91 3.74
C TRP A 196 2.10 -5.75 4.47
N VAL A 197 1.74 -6.73 5.29
CA VAL A 197 0.47 -6.71 6.05
C VAL A 197 0.45 -5.54 7.03
N VAL A 198 1.52 -5.32 7.79
CA VAL A 198 1.63 -4.20 8.73
C VAL A 198 1.59 -2.86 8.00
N SER A 199 2.23 -2.77 6.83
CA SER A 199 2.17 -1.59 5.96
C SER A 199 0.74 -1.25 5.53
N ASN A 200 -0.05 -2.26 5.13
CA ASN A 200 -1.45 -2.10 4.76
C ASN A 200 -2.30 -1.70 5.96
N LEU A 201 -2.10 -2.32 7.12
CA LEU A 201 -2.82 -1.97 8.35
C LEU A 201 -2.57 -0.53 8.77
N PHE A 202 -1.31 -0.08 8.71
CA PHE A 202 -0.97 1.33 8.97
C PHE A 202 -1.66 2.26 7.97
N GLN A 203 -1.61 1.93 6.68
CA GLN A 203 -2.23 2.76 5.64
C GLN A 203 -3.75 2.84 5.83
N TRP A 204 -4.40 1.74 6.19
CA TRP A 204 -5.83 1.72 6.49
C TRP A 204 -6.16 2.57 7.73
N GLY A 205 -5.38 2.44 8.81
CA GLY A 205 -5.48 3.29 10.00
C GLY A 205 -5.29 4.78 9.68
N GLN A 206 -4.27 5.12 8.89
CA GLN A 206 -4.03 6.50 8.44
C GLN A 206 -5.23 7.06 7.68
N GLN A 207 -5.83 6.29 6.78
CA GLN A 207 -7.02 6.74 6.04
C GLN A 207 -8.23 6.94 6.95
N MET A 208 -8.46 6.05 7.93
CA MET A 208 -9.55 6.23 8.90
C MET A 208 -9.37 7.49 9.76
N ILE A 209 -8.14 7.75 10.22
CA ILE A 209 -7.82 8.97 10.98
C ILE A 209 -8.07 10.21 10.13
N MET A 210 -7.59 10.22 8.88
CA MET A 210 -7.79 11.35 7.97
C MET A 210 -9.28 11.61 7.69
N ALA A 211 -10.07 10.55 7.48
CA ALA A 211 -11.52 10.66 7.30
C ALA A 211 -12.22 11.22 8.56
N HIS A 212 -11.83 10.76 9.76
CA HIS A 212 -12.39 11.25 11.02
C HIS A 212 -12.07 12.72 11.28
N LEU A 213 -10.82 13.13 11.08
CA LEU A 213 -10.39 14.52 11.26
C LEU A 213 -11.12 15.48 10.31
N LYS A 214 -11.41 15.03 9.09
CA LYS A 214 -12.18 15.78 8.11
C LYS A 214 -13.63 16.01 8.55
N ASN A 215 -14.30 14.98 9.07
CA ASN A 215 -15.68 15.09 9.55
C ASN A 215 -15.78 16.09 10.72
N LYS A 216 -14.85 16.01 11.69
CA LYS A 216 -14.79 16.98 12.80
C LYS A 216 -14.58 18.42 12.34
N GLY A 217 -13.76 18.63 11.31
CA GLY A 217 -13.54 19.96 10.74
C GLY A 217 -14.68 20.50 9.89
N ALA A 218 -15.63 19.65 9.47
CA ALA A 218 -16.84 20.07 8.76
C ALA A 218 -18.02 20.39 9.71
N GLU A 219 -17.93 19.92 10.96
CA GLU A 219 -18.91 20.15 12.03
C GLU A 219 -18.56 21.36 12.91
N ALA A 220 -17.35 21.93 12.77
CA ALA A 220 -16.85 23.10 13.48
C ALA A 220 -16.88 24.35 12.61
#